data_AF-A0A4Y2IKQ9-F1
#
_entry.id   AF-A0A4Y2IKQ9-F1
#
_cell.length_a   1.000
_cell.length_b   1.000
_cell.length_c   1.000
_cell.angle_alpha   90.00
_cell.angle_beta   90.00
_cell.angle_gamma   90.00
#
_symmetry.space_group_name_H-M   'P 1'
#
loop_
_entity.id
_entity.type
_entity.pdbx_description
1 polymer ?
#
loop_
_entity_poly.entity_id
_entity_poly.type
_entity_poly.pdbx_seq_one_letter_code
_entity_poly.pdbx_strand_id
1 'polypeptide(L)' 'MGQRSQQRRAEETEEQRNSRLTKMAQRGQERRAKETDEQRNSRLSAMLQHARERRLNVIEGQNHHQIQTFMQLELF' A
#
# COMPACT_ATOMS: atom_id res chain seq x y z
N MET A 1 -6.32 22.26 -3.07
CA MET A 1 -6.11 21.96 -1.63
C MET A 1 -4.96 20.98 -1.34
N GLY A 2 -4.60 20.06 -2.25
CA GLY A 2 -3.52 19.06 -2.02
C GLY A 2 -2.09 19.57 -2.15
N GLN A 3 -1.79 20.46 -3.10
CA GLN A 3 -0.41 20.91 -3.36
C GLN A 3 0.23 21.64 -2.17
N ARG A 4 -0.50 22.58 -1.54
CA ARG A 4 -0.03 23.30 -0.35
C ARG A 4 0.14 22.41 0.89
N SER A 5 -0.56 21.27 0.97
CA SER A 5 -0.37 20.33 2.09
C SER A 5 0.80 19.37 1.83
N GLN A 6 1.06 19.00 0.58
CA GLN A 6 2.24 18.23 0.19
C GLN A 6 3.52 19.04 0.37
N GLN A 7 3.52 20.30 -0.06
CA GLN A 7 4.67 21.20 0.13
C GLN A 7 5.02 21.35 1.62
N ARG A 8 4.04 21.60 2.48
CA ARG A 8 4.25 21.65 3.94
C ARG A 8 4.77 20.33 4.53
N ARG A 9 4.44 19.17 3.96
CA ARG A 9 4.97 17.86 4.40
C ARG A 9 6.38 17.60 3.88
N ALA A 10 6.75 18.16 2.74
CA ALA A 10 8.10 18.06 2.18
C ALA A 10 9.10 18.91 2.99
N GLU A 11 8.63 20.01 3.59
CA GLU A 11 9.41 20.91 4.44
C GLU A 11 9.49 20.46 5.91
N GLU A 12 8.87 19.33 6.29
CA GLU A 12 8.93 18.83 7.66
C GLU A 12 10.32 18.34 8.04
N THR A 13 10.77 18.73 9.23
CA THR A 13 11.90 18.05 9.90
C THR A 13 11.51 16.62 10.29
N GLU A 14 12.50 15.76 10.51
CA GLU A 14 12.24 14.37 10.89
C GLU A 14 11.46 14.26 12.22
N GLU A 15 11.71 15.15 13.17
CA GLU A 15 10.95 15.21 14.44
C GLU A 15 9.48 15.61 14.23
N GLN A 16 9.22 16.61 13.38
CA GLN A 16 7.86 17.04 13.04
C GLN A 16 7.11 15.93 12.28
N ARG A 17 7.80 15.27 11.34
CA ARG A 17 7.27 14.15 10.57
C ARG A 17 6.91 12.99 11.50
N ASN A 18 7.80 12.62 12.42
CA ASN A 18 7.56 11.55 13.38
C ASN A 18 6.43 11.90 14.36
N SER A 19 6.38 13.12 14.87
CA SER A 19 5.25 13.59 15.69
C SER A 19 3.91 13.49 14.94
N ARG A 20 3.87 13.91 13.67
CA ARG A 20 2.68 13.81 12.82
C ARG A 20 2.28 12.36 12.56
N LEU A 21 3.24 11.49 12.22
CA LEU A 21 2.98 10.06 11.97
C LEU A 21 2.46 9.36 13.22
N THR A 22 3.04 9.62 14.39
CA THR A 22 2.57 9.08 15.67
C THR A 22 1.13 9.48 15.96
N LYS A 23 0.76 10.76 15.77
CA LYS A 23 -0.62 11.23 15.94
C LYS A 23 -1.60 10.54 14.97
N MET A 24 -1.19 10.34 13.71
CA MET A 24 -2.02 9.63 12.72
C MET A 24 -2.18 8.14 13.06
N ALA A 25 -1.11 7.50 13.54
CA ALA A 25 -1.14 6.11 14.00
C ALA A 25 -2.09 5.95 15.19
N GLN A 26 -1.99 6.83 16.20
CA GLN A 26 -2.89 6.85 17.35
C GLN A 26 -4.35 6.99 16.93
N ARG A 27 -4.67 7.97 16.07
CA ARG A 27 -6.04 8.14 15.53
C ARG A 27 -6.51 6.93 14.71
N GLY A 28 -5.59 6.21 14.08
CA GLY A 28 -5.88 4.94 13.41
C GLY A 28 -6.25 3.84 14.40
N GLN A 29 -5.52 3.73 15.51
CA GLN A 29 -5.83 2.77 16.58
C GLN A 29 -7.17 3.08 17.24
N GLU A 30 -7.43 4.33 17.59
CA GLU A 30 -8.70 4.75 18.20
C GLU A 30 -9.90 4.45 17.29
N ARG A 31 -9.75 4.61 15.97
CA ARG A 31 -10.79 4.23 15.00
C ARG A 31 -11.00 2.72 14.98
N ARG A 32 -9.92 1.93 14.93
CA ARG A 32 -9.99 0.46 14.95
C ARG A 32 -10.57 -0.10 16.24
N ALA A 33 -10.30 0.54 17.38
CA ALA A 33 -10.86 0.14 18.67
C ALA A 33 -12.38 0.36 18.76
N LYS A 34 -12.94 1.22 17.88
CA LYS A 34 -14.38 1.53 17.80
C LYS A 34 -15.09 0.80 16.65
N GLU A 35 -14.40 -0.07 15.90
CA GLU A 35 -15.01 -0.83 14.81
C GLU A 35 -15.98 -1.89 15.34
N THR A 36 -17.11 -2.08 14.65
CA THR A 36 -17.94 -3.28 14.82
C THR A 36 -17.27 -4.49 14.15
N ASP A 37 -17.74 -5.69 14.46
CA ASP A 37 -17.22 -6.92 13.83
C ASP A 37 -17.42 -6.92 12.30
N GLU A 38 -18.54 -6.39 11.79
CA GLU A 38 -18.78 -6.26 10.35
C GLU A 38 -17.81 -5.26 9.70
N GLN A 39 -17.56 -4.12 10.34
CA GLN A 39 -16.61 -3.13 9.84
C GLN A 39 -15.19 -3.70 9.84
N ARG A 40 -14.81 -4.40 10.90
CA ARG A 40 -13.52 -5.09 11.01
C ARG A 40 -13.37 -6.16 9.93
N ASN A 41 -14.39 -6.99 9.72
CA ASN A 41 -14.38 -8.03 8.70
C ASN A 41 -14.31 -7.46 7.28
N SER A 42 -15.05 -6.39 7.00
CA SER A 42 -14.97 -5.67 5.72
C SER A 42 -13.55 -5.12 5.47
N ARG A 43 -12.95 -4.46 6.47
CA ARG A 43 -11.57 -3.96 6.38
C ARG A 43 -10.56 -5.07 6.14
N LEU A 44 -10.66 -6.18 6.88
CA LEU A 44 -9.74 -7.31 6.73
C LEU A 44 -9.91 -8.01 5.37
N SER A 45 -11.14 -8.14 4.88
CA SER A 45 -11.42 -8.68 3.55
C SER A 45 -10.78 -7.82 2.44
N ALA A 46 -10.92 -6.50 2.53
CA ALA A 46 -10.28 -5.56 1.59
C ALA A 46 -8.74 -5.66 1.62
N MET A 47 -8.13 -5.77 2.81
CA MET A 47 -6.68 -5.98 2.94
C MET A 47 -6.22 -7.28 2.29
N LEU A 48 -6.98 -8.37 2.49
CA LEU A 48 -6.71 -9.66 1.87
C LEU A 48 -6.81 -9.62 0.34
N GLN A 49 -7.83 -8.94 -0.20
CA GLN A 49 -7.96 -8.78 -1.65
C GLN A 49 -6.79 -7.98 -2.23
N HIS A 50 -6.43 -6.87 -1.61
CA HIS A 50 -5.29 -6.07 -2.06
C HIS A 50 -3.97 -6.86 -2.00
N ALA A 51 -3.75 -7.68 -0.95
CA ALA A 51 -2.58 -8.55 -0.87
C ALA A 51 -2.57 -9.63 -1.97
N ARG A 52 -3.74 -10.21 -2.29
CA ARG A 52 -3.89 -11.17 -3.40
C ARG A 52 -3.57 -10.53 -4.74
N GLU A 53 -4.14 -9.37 -5.03
CA GLU A 53 -3.91 -8.63 -6.27
C GLU A 53 -2.42 -8.28 -6.44
N ARG A 54 -1.77 -7.78 -5.38
CA ARG A 54 -0.32 -7.51 -5.40
C ARG A 54 0.51 -8.74 -5.71
N ARG A 55 0.12 -9.92 -5.21
CA ARG A 55 0.80 -11.18 -5.50
C ARG A 55 0.59 -11.62 -6.94
N LEU A 56 -0.63 -11.51 -7.46
CA LEU A 56 -0.95 -11.82 -8.85
C LEU A 56 -0.14 -10.94 -9.81
N ASN A 57 -0.07 -9.63 -9.57
CA ASN A 57 0.70 -8.71 -10.42
C ASN A 57 2.20 -9.07 -10.49
N VAL A 58 2.78 -9.59 -9.40
CA VAL A 58 4.17 -10.06 -9.40
C VAL A 58 4.32 -11.33 -10.25
N ILE A 59 3.40 -12.28 -10.10
CA ILE A 59 3.43 -13.54 -10.86
C ILE A 59 3.22 -13.28 -12.35
N GLU A 60 2.25 -12.44 -12.71
CA GLU A 60 1.98 -12.06 -14.10
C GLU A 60 3.19 -11.37 -14.73
N GLY A 61 3.83 -10.44 -14.00
CA GLY A 61 5.07 -9.81 -14.46
C GLY A 61 6.21 -10.81 -14.67
N GLN A 62 6.37 -11.77 -13.76
CA GLN A 62 7.36 -12.84 -13.87
C GLN A 62 7.09 -13.73 -15.09
N ASN A 63 5.85 -14.17 -15.28
CA ASN A 63 5.44 -15.01 -16.41
C ASN A 63 5.66 -14.28 -17.74
N HIS A 64 5.31 -12.99 -17.80
CA HIS A 64 5.55 -12.18 -19.00
C HIS A 64 7.03 -12.14 -19.37
N HIS A 65 7.90 -11.88 -18.38
CA HIS A 65 9.35 -11.85 -18.59
C HIS A 65 9.91 -13.21 -19.01
N GLN A 66 9.44 -14.31 -18.40
CA GLN A 66 9.88 -15.66 -18.76
C GLN A 66 9.52 -16.01 -20.20
N ILE A 67 8.28 -15.73 -20.62
CA ILE A 67 7.83 -15.97 -22.00
C ILE A 67 8.64 -15.12 -22.97
N GLN A 68 8.86 -13.84 -22.66
CA GLN A 68 9.70 -12.96 -23.49
C GLN A 68 11.12 -13.52 -23.64
N THR A 69 11.72 -13.99 -22.54
CA THR A 69 13.06 -14.58 -22.54
C THR A 69 13.11 -15.86 -23.38
N PHE A 70 12.10 -16.71 -23.25
CA PHE A 70 11.99 -17.93 -24.06
C PHE A 70 11.89 -17.61 -25.56
N MET A 71 11.00 -16.68 -25.94
CA MET A 71 10.84 -16.24 -27.32
C MET A 71 12.13 -15.62 -27.90
N GLN A 72 12.93 -14.93 -27.08
CA GLN A 72 14.22 -14.38 -27.51
C GLN A 72 15.29 -15.45 -27.70
N LEU A 73 15.25 -16.53 -26.91
CA LEU A 73 16.23 -17.63 -27.00
C LEU A 73 15.92 -18.61 -28.14
N GLU A 74 14.65 -18.80 -28.51
CA GLU A 74 14.26 -19.67 -29.64
C GLU A 74 14.41 -19.02 -31.03
N LEU A 75 14.73 -17.73 -31.09
CA LEU A 75 14.93 -16.96 -32.34
C LEU A 75 16.41 -16.87 -32.78
N PHE A 76 17.32 -17.61 -32.15
CA PHE A 76 18.71 -17.83 -32.56
C PHE A 76 18.98 -19.31 -32.80
#